data_AF-A0A453QM44-F1
#
_entry.id   AF-A0A453QM44-F1
#
_cell.length_a   1.000
_cell.length_b   1.000
_cell.length_c   1.000
_cell.angle_alpha   90.00
_cell.angle_beta   90.00
_cell.angle_gamma   90.00
#
_symmetry.space_group_name_H-M   'P 1'
#
loop_
_entity.id
_entity.type
_entity.pdbx_description
1 polymer ?
#
loop_
_entity_poly.entity_id
_entity_poly.type
_entity_poly.pdbx_seq_one_letter_code
_entity_poly.pdbx_strand_id
1 'polypeptide(L)'
;MVQVDTWVASAGKNGMRRDWHIRDYNSGRTILKATSVWVMMNKTTRRLSKMPDEVRGEIGPHFNDRSAITEEQGEKLAKPRNKVVDPANKQFIRKGLTPKWGDLDVNQHVNNVKYIGWILEECSDFHTGKA
;
A
#
# COMPACT_ATOMS: atom_id res chain seq x y z
N MET A 1 -13.38 17.06 -11.89
CA MET A 1 -12.89 15.87 -12.60
C MET A 1 -11.46 15.63 -12.19
N VAL A 2 -11.03 14.39 -12.02
CA VAL A 2 -9.65 14.06 -11.61
C VAL A 2 -8.94 13.32 -12.74
N GLN A 3 -7.66 13.62 -12.93
CA GLN A 3 -6.76 12.84 -13.79
C GLN A 3 -5.90 11.94 -12.92
N VAL A 4 -5.83 10.67 -13.28
CA VAL A 4 -5.01 9.66 -12.59
C VAL A 4 -3.97 9.14 -13.56
N ASP A 5 -2.71 9.52 -13.32
CA ASP A 5 -1.57 8.98 -14.05
C ASP A 5 -0.92 7.89 -13.19
N THR A 6 -0.60 6.74 -13.79
CA THR A 6 0.13 5.66 -13.13
C THR A 6 1.17 5.06 -14.06
N TRP A 7 2.31 4.67 -13.50
CA TRP A 7 3.37 3.98 -14.21
C TRP A 7 4.05 2.97 -13.28
N VAL A 8 4.76 2.04 -13.89
CA VAL A 8 5.52 1.00 -13.21
C VAL A 8 7.01 1.27 -13.38
N ALA A 9 7.80 0.90 -12.39
CA ALA A 9 9.25 0.97 -12.43
C ALA A 9 9.84 -0.29 -11.78
N SER A 10 11.13 -0.54 -12.01
CA SER A 10 11.82 -1.61 -11.28
C SER A 10 12.02 -1.22 -9.81
N ALA A 11 11.92 -2.19 -8.90
CA ALA A 11 12.24 -2.00 -7.48
C ALA A 11 13.24 -3.07 -7.03
N GLY A 12 14.54 -2.76 -7.19
CA GLY A 12 15.62 -3.71 -6.93
C GLY A 12 15.54 -4.93 -7.85
N LYS A 13 16.08 -6.08 -7.38
CA LYS A 13 16.22 -7.27 -8.23
C LYS A 13 14.90 -8.01 -8.50
N ASN A 14 14.01 -8.08 -7.51
CA ASN A 14 12.82 -8.95 -7.56
C ASN A 14 11.49 -8.21 -7.35
N GLY A 15 11.54 -6.89 -7.14
CA GLY A 15 10.36 -6.07 -6.89
C GLY A 15 9.99 -5.19 -8.08
N MET A 16 8.75 -4.72 -8.05
CA MET A 16 8.21 -3.72 -8.96
C MET A 16 7.70 -2.55 -8.11
N ARG A 17 7.96 -1.32 -8.55
CA ARG A 17 7.32 -0.12 -8.00
C ARG A 17 6.16 0.26 -8.89
N ARG A 18 5.05 0.69 -8.29
CA ARG A 18 3.97 1.38 -9.00
C ARG A 18 3.76 2.73 -8.36
N ASP A 19 3.77 3.75 -9.19
CA ASP A 19 3.59 5.14 -8.79
C ASP A 19 2.26 5.67 -9.32
N TRP A 20 1.73 6.66 -8.60
CA TRP A 20 0.52 7.39 -8.96
C TRP A 20 0.71 8.89 -8.76
N HIS A 21 0.17 9.65 -9.71
CA HIS A 21 0.03 11.09 -9.60
C HIS A 21 -1.41 11.46 -9.93
N ILE A 22 -2.13 11.96 -8.92
CA ILE A 22 -3.53 12.37 -9.03
C ILE A 22 -3.59 13.89 -9.06
N ARG A 23 -4.26 14.43 -10.08
CA ARG A 23 -4.37 15.86 -10.33
C ARG A 23 -5.82 16.28 -10.54
N ASP A 24 -6.14 17.50 -10.16
CA ASP A 24 -7.37 18.14 -10.61
C ASP A 24 -7.25 18.41 -12.11
N TYR A 25 -8.25 17.99 -12.88
CA TYR A 25 -8.18 18.06 -14.33
C TYR A 25 -8.19 19.50 -14.86
N ASN A 26 -8.95 20.39 -14.21
CA ASN A 26 -9.15 21.75 -14.71
C ASN A 26 -7.96 22.66 -14.40
N SER A 27 -7.43 22.57 -13.18
CA SER A 27 -6.33 23.42 -12.71
C SER A 27 -4.95 22.79 -12.90
N GLY A 28 -4.88 21.49 -13.16
CA GLY A 28 -3.62 20.72 -13.17
C GLY A 28 -2.97 20.58 -11.80
N ARG A 29 -3.60 21.08 -10.73
CA ARG A 29 -3.05 21.05 -9.36
C ARG A 29 -2.90 19.62 -8.88
N THR A 30 -1.76 19.32 -8.25
CA THR A 30 -1.53 18.02 -7.60
C THR A 30 -2.43 17.88 -6.39
N ILE A 31 -3.25 16.83 -6.38
CA ILE A 31 -4.09 16.43 -5.25
C ILE A 31 -3.34 15.42 -4.39
N LEU A 32 -2.77 14.39 -5.02
CA LEU A 32 -2.10 13.29 -4.33
C LEU A 32 -1.00 12.68 -5.17
N LYS A 33 0.05 12.21 -4.50
CA LYS A 33 1.06 11.31 -5.06
C LYS A 33 1.14 10.08 -4.16
N ALA A 34 1.30 8.90 -4.76
CA ALA A 34 1.48 7.65 -4.02
C ALA A 34 2.52 6.77 -4.71
N THR A 35 3.12 5.90 -3.93
CA THR A 35 4.03 4.85 -4.42
C THR A 35 3.76 3.56 -3.67
N SER A 36 3.95 2.43 -4.33
CA SER A 36 3.82 1.10 -3.74
C SER A 36 4.90 0.17 -4.28
N VAL A 37 5.32 -0.80 -3.46
CA VAL A 37 6.27 -1.83 -3.86
C VAL A 37 5.57 -3.19 -3.86
N TRP A 38 5.71 -3.90 -4.97
CA TRP A 38 5.12 -5.19 -5.23
C TRP A 38 6.21 -6.24 -5.33
N VAL A 39 5.92 -7.43 -4.81
CA VAL A 39 6.80 -8.59 -4.86
C VAL A 39 6.00 -9.80 -5.30
N MET A 40 6.66 -10.74 -5.97
CA MET A 40 6.02 -11.99 -6.38
C MET A 40 5.94 -12.95 -5.20
N MET A 41 4.78 -13.58 -5.03
CA MET A 41 4.56 -14.63 -4.04
C MET A 41 4.17 -15.93 -4.74
N ASN A 42 4.82 -17.03 -4.38
CA ASN A 42 4.42 -18.34 -4.86
C ASN A 42 3.09 -18.75 -4.19
N LYS A 43 2.07 -19.08 -5.00
CA LYS A 43 0.72 -19.40 -4.51
C LYS A 43 0.70 -20.66 -3.63
N THR A 44 1.51 -21.66 -3.96
CA THR A 44 1.56 -22.96 -3.26
C THR A 44 2.38 -22.90 -1.98
N THR A 45 3.61 -22.37 -2.06
CA THR A 45 4.54 -22.37 -0.92
C THR A 45 4.35 -21.17 0.00
N ARG A 46 3.61 -20.15 -0.45
CA ARG A 46 3.42 -18.87 0.26
C ARG A 46 4.72 -18.11 0.57
N ARG A 47 5.79 -18.43 -0.16
CA ARG A 47 7.10 -17.76 -0.05
C ARG A 47 7.28 -16.70 -1.13
N LEU A 48 8.09 -15.69 -0.82
CA LEU A 48 8.54 -14.74 -1.84
C LEU A 48 9.30 -15.47 -2.93
N SER A 49 8.99 -15.14 -4.18
CA SER A 49 9.64 -15.70 -5.36
C SER A 49 10.35 -14.60 -6.13
N LYS A 50 11.36 -15.00 -6.91
CA LYS A 50 11.86 -14.14 -7.97
C LYS A 50 10.78 -13.97 -9.02
N MET A 51 10.83 -12.84 -9.72
CA MET A 51 10.03 -12.60 -10.92
C MET A 51 10.57 -13.53 -12.03
N PRO A 52 9.73 -14.39 -12.63
CA PRO A 52 10.12 -15.20 -13.78
C PRO A 52 10.59 -14.31 -14.94
N ASP A 53 11.52 -14.81 -15.74
CA ASP A 53 12.13 -14.02 -16.82
C ASP A 53 11.13 -13.72 -17.94
N GLU A 54 10.16 -14.60 -18.18
CA GLU A 54 9.07 -14.40 -19.13
C GLU A 54 8.21 -13.21 -18.71
N VAL A 55 7.79 -13.18 -17.44
CA VAL A 55 7.02 -12.07 -16.87
C VAL A 55 7.83 -10.78 -16.93
N ARG A 56 9.13 -10.83 -16.63
CA ARG A 56 10.02 -9.68 -16.73
C ARG A 56 10.13 -9.18 -18.18
N GLY A 57 10.20 -10.08 -19.15
CA GLY A 57 10.23 -9.76 -20.57
C GLY A 57 8.96 -9.05 -21.04
N GLU A 58 7.81 -9.42 -20.49
CA GLU A 58 6.52 -8.78 -20.79
C GLU A 58 6.38 -7.40 -20.15
N ILE A 59 6.70 -7.25 -18.86
CA ILE A 59 6.45 -5.99 -18.14
C ILE A 59 7.61 -4.99 -18.22
N GLY A 60 8.83 -5.49 -18.42
CA GLY A 60 10.07 -4.70 -18.42
C GLY A 60 10.07 -3.54 -19.42
N PRO A 61 9.60 -3.73 -20.67
CA PRO A 61 9.49 -2.63 -21.65
C PRO A 61 8.58 -1.47 -21.21
N HIS A 62 7.69 -1.70 -20.24
CA HIS A 62 6.79 -0.68 -19.71
C HIS A 62 7.36 0.06 -18.49
N PHE A 63 8.54 -0.32 -18.02
CA PHE A 63 9.17 0.33 -16.87
C PHE A 63 9.60 1.75 -17.21
N ASN A 64 9.28 2.66 -16.30
CA ASN A 64 9.56 4.07 -16.38
C ASN A 64 10.22 4.52 -15.08
N ASP A 65 11.45 5.02 -15.15
CA ASP A 65 12.25 5.36 -13.98
C ASP A 65 11.78 6.62 -13.23
N ARG A 66 10.76 7.32 -13.74
CA ARG A 66 10.10 8.43 -13.02
C ARG A 66 9.65 7.98 -11.63
N SER A 67 9.85 8.84 -10.63
CA SER A 67 9.36 8.61 -9.26
C SER A 67 8.30 9.65 -8.91
N ALA A 68 7.16 9.21 -8.37
CA ALA A 68 6.14 10.15 -7.88
C ALA A 68 6.58 10.80 -6.55
N ILE A 69 7.21 10.02 -5.68
CA ILE A 69 7.71 10.43 -4.36
C ILE A 69 9.23 10.30 -4.38
N THR A 70 9.96 11.36 -3.99
CA THR A 70 11.43 11.30 -3.89
C THR A 70 11.87 10.53 -2.65
N GLU A 71 13.12 10.05 -2.60
CA GLU A 71 13.63 9.35 -1.42
C GLU A 71 13.61 10.24 -0.16
N GLU A 72 13.84 11.55 -0.33
CA GLU A 72 13.73 12.54 0.75
C GLU A 72 12.32 12.69 1.30
N GLN A 73 11.29 12.50 0.45
CA GLN A 73 9.89 12.53 0.85
C GLN A 73 9.40 11.21 1.47
N GLY A 74 10.14 10.12 1.26
CA GLY A 74 9.78 8.78 1.67
C GLY A 74 10.27 8.46 3.09
N GLU A 75 9.65 9.04 4.11
CA GLU A 75 9.90 8.62 5.48
C GLU A 75 9.49 7.15 5.67
N LYS A 76 10.48 6.28 5.89
CA LYS A 76 10.22 4.86 6.15
C LYS A 76 9.81 4.71 7.60
N LEU A 77 8.65 4.07 7.83
CA LEU A 77 8.28 3.60 9.15
C LEU A 77 9.44 2.78 9.72
N ALA A 78 9.87 3.13 10.93
CA ALA A 78 10.87 2.35 11.64
C ALA A 78 10.36 0.90 11.68
N LYS A 79 11.21 -0.05 11.25
CA LYS A 79 10.87 -1.46 11.37
C LYS A 79 10.42 -1.68 12.81
N PRO A 80 9.22 -2.23 13.06
CA PRO A 80 8.88 -2.65 14.39
C PRO A 80 9.92 -3.70 14.74
N ARG A 81 10.94 -3.31 15.53
CA ARG A 81 11.69 -4.26 16.34
C ARG A 81 10.63 -5.03 17.14
N ASN A 82 10.97 -6.22 17.62
CA ASN A 82 10.14 -7.00 18.54
C ASN A 82 9.92 -6.25 19.89
N LYS A 83 9.50 -4.99 19.85
CA LYS A 83 8.93 -4.25 20.94
C LYS A 83 7.59 -4.90 21.16
N VAL A 84 7.54 -5.73 22.19
CA VAL A 84 6.30 -6.02 22.90
C VAL A 84 5.69 -4.63 23.19
N VAL A 85 4.69 -4.25 22.41
CA VAL A 85 3.95 -3.02 22.65
C VAL A 85 3.13 -3.32 23.91
N ASP A 86 3.59 -2.78 25.04
CA ASP A 86 2.90 -2.91 26.32
C ASP A 86 1.42 -2.54 26.11
N PRO A 87 0.47 -3.46 26.40
CA PRO A 87 -0.95 -3.18 26.32
C PRO A 87 -1.37 -1.95 27.12
N ALA A 88 -0.63 -1.60 28.19
CA ALA A 88 -0.88 -0.42 29.01
C ALA A 88 -0.60 0.90 28.28
N ASN A 89 0.19 0.88 27.19
CA ASN A 89 0.53 2.06 26.39
C ASN A 89 -0.38 2.24 25.17
N LYS A 90 -1.48 1.49 25.05
CA LYS A 90 -2.43 1.61 23.94
C LYS A 90 -3.64 2.45 24.36
N GLN A 91 -3.83 3.59 23.71
CA GLN A 91 -5.02 4.43 23.93
C GLN A 91 -6.30 3.78 23.41
N PHE A 92 -6.22 3.00 22.32
CA PHE A 92 -7.38 2.35 21.69
C PHE A 92 -7.03 0.92 21.28
N ILE A 93 -7.93 -0.01 21.57
CA ILE A 93 -7.80 -1.43 21.20
C ILE A 93 -9.16 -1.96 20.78
N ARG A 94 -9.33 -2.26 19.50
CA ARG A 94 -10.43 -3.09 19.01
C ARG A 94 -10.01 -4.53 18.76
N LYS A 95 -10.87 -5.45 19.19
CA LYS A 95 -10.72 -6.90 18.98
C LYS A 95 -11.87 -7.39 18.09
N GLY A 96 -11.69 -8.58 17.51
CA GLY A 96 -12.73 -9.24 16.73
C GLY A 96 -12.89 -8.73 15.30
N LEU A 97 -11.86 -8.08 14.74
CA LEU A 97 -11.84 -7.70 13.34
C LEU A 97 -11.85 -8.97 12.47
N THR A 98 -12.96 -9.20 11.77
CA THR A 98 -13.16 -10.35 10.90
C THR A 98 -13.61 -9.86 9.52
N PRO A 99 -13.00 -10.37 8.43
CA PRO A 99 -13.39 -9.99 7.08
C PRO A 99 -14.75 -10.60 6.72
N LYS A 100 -15.57 -9.84 5.99
CA LYS A 100 -16.79 -10.32 5.35
C LYS A 100 -16.48 -10.89 3.98
N TRP A 101 -17.43 -11.60 3.38
CA TRP A 101 -17.28 -12.17 2.03
C TRP A 101 -16.87 -11.11 0.97
N GLY A 102 -17.48 -9.92 1.03
CA GLY A 102 -17.14 -8.82 0.13
C GLY A 102 -15.80 -8.12 0.41
N ASP A 103 -15.12 -8.45 1.52
CA ASP A 103 -13.79 -7.93 1.83
C ASP A 103 -12.67 -8.75 1.17
N LEU A 104 -13.02 -9.88 0.54
CA LEU A 104 -12.08 -10.78 -0.13
C LEU A 104 -11.88 -10.40 -1.60
N ASP A 105 -10.63 -10.51 -2.07
CA ASP A 105 -10.27 -10.34 -3.47
C ASP A 105 -10.44 -11.64 -4.28
N VAL A 106 -10.19 -11.56 -5.59
CA VAL A 106 -10.25 -12.71 -6.50
C VAL A 106 -9.28 -13.84 -6.15
N ASN A 107 -8.24 -13.56 -5.35
CA ASN A 107 -7.28 -14.55 -4.87
C ASN A 107 -7.70 -15.16 -3.52
N GLN A 108 -8.90 -14.83 -3.04
CA GLN A 108 -9.42 -15.23 -1.73
C GLN A 108 -8.58 -14.69 -0.56
N HIS A 109 -7.89 -13.57 -0.76
CA HIS A 109 -7.22 -12.83 0.31
C HIS A 109 -8.05 -11.63 0.73
N VAL A 110 -7.86 -11.16 1.96
CA VAL A 110 -8.42 -9.87 2.37
C VAL A 110 -7.82 -8.76 1.52
N ASN A 111 -8.65 -7.92 0.92
CA ASN A 111 -8.22 -6.82 0.08
C ASN A 111 -7.35 -5.83 0.88
N ASN A 112 -6.23 -5.36 0.31
CA ASN A 112 -5.33 -4.40 0.94
C ASN A 112 -6.04 -3.13 1.44
N VAL A 113 -7.09 -2.66 0.76
CA VAL A 113 -7.88 -1.50 1.17
C VAL A 113 -8.59 -1.74 2.51
N LYS A 114 -8.96 -2.98 2.82
CA LYS A 114 -9.64 -3.34 4.07
C LYS A 114 -8.77 -3.07 5.30
N TYR A 115 -7.47 -3.31 5.20
CA TYR A 115 -6.52 -3.03 6.27
C TYR A 115 -6.49 -1.53 6.62
N ILE A 116 -6.59 -0.64 5.63
CA ILE A 116 -6.66 0.81 5.87
C ILE A 116 -7.94 1.16 6.63
N GLY A 117 -9.08 0.54 6.27
CA GLY A 117 -10.33 0.69 7.01
C GLY A 117 -10.20 0.29 8.47
N TRP A 118 -9.63 -0.88 8.75
CA TRP A 118 -9.37 -1.34 10.13
C TRP A 118 -8.43 -0.42 10.91
N ILE A 119 -7.42 0.17 10.26
CA ILE A 119 -6.51 1.13 10.90
C ILE A 119 -7.26 2.42 11.26
N LEU A 120 -8.14 2.91 10.37
CA LEU A 120 -8.86 4.18 10.56
C LEU A 120 -10.06 4.05 11.50
N GLU A 121 -10.69 2.88 11.60
CA GLU A 121 -11.77 2.60 12.56
C GLU A 121 -11.32 2.85 14.02
N GLU A 122 -10.03 2.73 14.33
CA GLU A 122 -9.48 3.05 15.66
C GLU A 122 -9.32 4.56 15.90
N CYS A 123 -9.39 5.38 14.86
CA CYS A 123 -9.07 6.82 14.92
C CYS A 123 -10.34 7.70 14.94
N SER A 124 -11.51 7.16 14.62
CA SER A 124 -12.76 7.92 14.48
C SER A 124 -13.35 8.42 15.82
N ASP A 125 -12.99 7.83 16.96
CA ASP A 125 -13.49 8.29 18.27
C ASP A 125 -12.88 9.61 18.74
N PHE A 126 -11.92 10.18 18.00
CA PHE A 126 -11.31 11.48 18.32
C PHE A 126 -12.23 12.69 18.05
N HIS A 127 -13.32 12.51 17.29
CA HIS A 127 -14.23 13.61 16.90
C HIS A 127 -15.50 13.75 17.77
N THR A 128 -15.70 12.91 18.78
CA THR A 128 -16.79 13.07 19.77
C THR A 128 -16.27 13.57 21.11
N GLY A 129 -15.42 14.60 21.09
CA GLY A 129 -15.26 15.50 22.22
C GLY A 129 -16.46 16.45 22.26
N LYS A 130 -17.53 16.03 22.94
CA LYS A 130 -18.59 16.96 23.36
C LYS A 130 -17.97 18.03 24.28
N ALA A 131 -18.35 19.28 24.04
CA ALA A 131 -18.17 20.40 24.94
C ALA A 131 -18.80 20.15 26.32
#